data_AF-A0A2E5FIE5-F1
#
_entry.id   AF-A0A2E5FIE5-F1
#
_cell.length_a   1.000
_cell.length_b   1.000
_cell.length_c   1.000
_cell.angle_alpha   90.00
_cell.angle_beta   90.00
_cell.angle_gamma   90.00
#
_symmetry.space_group_name_H-M   'P 1'
#
loop_
_entity.id
_entity.type
_entity.pdbx_description
1 polymer ?
#
loop_
_entity_poly.entity_id
_entity_poly.type
_entity_poly.pdbx_seq_one_letter_code
_entity_poly.pdbx_strand_id
1 'polypeptide(L)' 'MAIPNTKKYRIKNPGGPGYATIVAVLPKEADVNSYLKEAATRFDWKAWEEMKASQDKVRVGQQKQRKR' A
#
# COMPACT_ATOMS: atom_id res chain seq x y z
N MET A 1 -1.00 -6.17 -19.55
CA MET A 1 -1.27 -7.62 -19.44
C MET A 1 -1.61 -7.94 -17.98
N ALA A 2 -2.77 -8.55 -17.72
CA ALA A 2 -3.15 -8.97 -16.37
C ALA A 2 -2.65 -10.40 -16.11
N ILE A 3 -2.08 -10.64 -14.93
CA ILE A 3 -1.62 -11.98 -14.53
C ILE A 3 -2.86 -12.82 -14.15
N PRO A 4 -3.12 -13.97 -14.80
CA PRO A 4 -4.25 -14.84 -14.49
C PRO A 4 -4.27 -15.24 -13.00
N ASN A 5 -5.46 -15.38 -12.41
CA ASN A 5 -5.69 -15.83 -11.03
C ASN A 5 -5.04 -14.97 -9.93
N THR A 6 -4.58 -13.75 -10.24
CA THR A 6 -4.17 -12.80 -9.21
C THR A 6 -5.37 -12.30 -8.41
N LYS A 7 -5.23 -12.34 -7.08
CA LYS A 7 -6.19 -11.75 -6.14
C LYS A 7 -5.54 -10.57 -5.45
N LYS A 8 -6.36 -9.55 -5.18
CA LYS A 8 -5.94 -8.36 -4.42
C LYS A 8 -6.34 -8.57 -2.97
N TYR A 9 -5.38 -8.41 -2.08
CA TYR A 9 -5.61 -8.49 -0.63
C TYR A 9 -5.16 -7.20 0.04
N ARG A 10 -5.86 -6.83 1.11
CA ARG A 10 -5.50 -5.68 1.93
C ARG A 10 -4.83 -6.18 3.20
N ILE A 11 -3.62 -5.70 3.46
CA ILE A 11 -2.90 -5.92 4.70
C ILE A 11 -2.91 -4.65 5.55
N LYS A 12 -2.96 -4.81 6.87
CA LYS A 12 -2.95 -3.71 7.84
C LYS A 12 -1.58 -3.64 8.48
N ASN A 13 -1.05 -2.43 8.65
CA ASN A 13 0.17 -2.20 9.42
C ASN A 13 -0.08 -2.62 10.89
N PRO A 14 0.70 -3.55 11.45
CA PRO A 14 0.56 -3.92 12.86
C PRO A 14 0.93 -2.78 13.82
N GLY A 15 1.77 -1.83 13.40
CA GLY A 15 2.26 -0.71 14.21
C GLY A 15 1.64 0.65 13.91
N GLY A 16 0.68 0.74 12.98
CA GLY A 16 0.15 2.04 12.53
C GLY A 16 -1.21 1.97 11.83
N PRO A 17 -1.79 3.12 11.44
CA PRO A 17 -3.08 3.18 10.76
C PRO A 17 -3.00 2.84 9.26
N GLY A 18 -1.81 2.50 8.74
CA GLY A 18 -1.59 2.23 7.32
C GLY A 18 -2.23 0.95 6.81
N TYR A 19 -2.70 0.97 5.56
CA TYR A 19 -3.17 -0.19 4.82
C TYR A 19 -2.46 -0.27 3.48
N ALA A 20 -1.88 -1.43 3.17
CA ALA A 20 -1.28 -1.70 1.87
C ALA A 20 -2.12 -2.73 1.10
N THR A 21 -2.07 -2.66 -0.23
CA THR A 21 -2.70 -3.64 -1.11
C THR A 21 -1.61 -4.49 -1.73
N ILE A 22 -1.71 -5.81 -1.58
CA ILE A 22 -0.84 -6.78 -2.24
C ILE A 22 -1.62 -7.52 -3.31
N VAL A 23 -0.92 -7.88 -4.39
CA VAL A 23 -1.47 -8.69 -5.49
C VAL A 23 -0.70 -9.99 -5.52
N ALA A 24 -1.39 -11.09 -5.25
CA ALA A 24 -0.77 -12.41 -5.11
C ALA A 24 -1.57 -13.48 -5.84
N VAL A 25 -0.86 -14.48 -6.37
CA VAL A 25 -1.45 -15.73 -6.85
C VAL A 25 -1.24 -16.75 -5.74
N LEU A 26 -2.34 -17.29 -5.21
CA LEU A 26 -2.31 -18.33 -4.18
C LEU A 26 -2.89 -19.63 -4.74
N PRO A 27 -2.37 -20.80 -4.36
CA PRO A 27 -3.00 -22.08 -4.62
C PRO A 27 -4.46 -22.10 -4.11
N LYS A 28 -5.31 -22.92 -4.73
CA LYS A 28 -6.76 -22.95 -4.46
C LYS A 28 -7.10 -23.22 -2.97
N GLU A 29 -6.27 -24.01 -2.29
CA GLU A 29 -6.49 -24.46 -0.92
C GLU A 29 -5.51 -23.85 0.10
N ALA A 30 -4.75 -22.83 -0.32
CA ALA A 30 -3.84 -22.15 0.60
C ALA A 30 -4.62 -21.36 1.67
N ASP A 31 -4.14 -21.40 2.91
CA ASP A 31 -4.68 -20.57 3.98
C ASP A 31 -4.29 -19.09 3.76
N VAL A 32 -5.26 -18.33 3.25
CA VAL A 32 -5.13 -16.91 2.98
C VAL A 32 -4.80 -16.12 4.26
N ASN A 33 -5.36 -16.49 5.40
CA ASN A 33 -5.16 -15.72 6.64
C ASN A 33 -3.74 -15.86 7.16
N SER A 34 -3.19 -17.07 7.14
CA SER A 34 -1.78 -17.32 7.47
C SER A 34 -0.85 -16.53 6.54
N TYR A 35 -1.10 -16.62 5.22
CA TYR A 35 -0.33 -15.87 4.23
C TYR A 35 -0.37 -14.36 4.47
N LEU A 36 -1.54 -13.77 4.73
CA LEU A 36 -1.66 -12.33 4.95
C LEU A 36 -0.97 -11.85 6.23
N LYS A 37 -0.96 -12.67 7.29
CA LYS A 37 -0.21 -12.36 8.52
C LYS A 37 1.29 -12.31 8.27
N GLU A 38 1.81 -13.32 7.56
CA GLU A 38 3.23 -13.36 7.20
C GLU A 38 3.62 -12.25 6.20
N ALA A 39 2.76 -11.96 5.22
CA ALA A 39 2.97 -10.87 4.30
C ALA A 39 3.01 -9.53 5.03
N ALA A 40 2.13 -9.30 6.02
CA ALA A 40 2.11 -8.08 6.81
C ALA A 40 3.37 -7.90 7.67
N THR A 41 4.00 -8.96 8.17
CA THR A 41 5.25 -8.85 8.94
C THR A 41 6.47 -8.60 8.05
N ARG A 42 6.47 -9.13 6.83
CA ARG A 42 7.56 -8.96 5.85
C ARG A 42 7.47 -7.68 5.03
N PHE A 43 6.31 -7.02 5.02
CA PHE A 43 6.09 -5.83 4.23
C PHE A 43 6.90 -4.64 4.77
N ASP A 44 7.58 -3.91 3.89
CA ASP A 44 8.31 -2.71 4.25
C ASP A 44 7.34 -1.53 4.44
N TRP A 45 6.82 -1.43 5.66
CA TRP A 45 5.90 -0.36 6.05
C TRP A 45 6.55 1.01 6.01
N LYS A 46 7.86 1.11 6.27
CA LYS A 46 8.57 2.38 6.27
C LYS A 46 8.64 2.95 4.85
N ALA A 47 9.10 2.15 3.89
CA ALA A 47 9.15 2.56 2.49
C ALA A 47 7.75 2.87 1.94
N TRP A 48 6.73 2.11 2.36
CA TRP A 48 5.34 2.38 1.96
C TRP A 48 4.82 3.73 2.48
N GLU A 49 5.11 4.09 3.74
CA GLU A 49 4.71 5.37 4.31
C GLU A 49 5.42 6.55 3.62
N GLU A 50 6.71 6.41 3.33
CA GLU A 50 7.50 7.41 2.59
C GLU A 50 6.96 7.62 1.16
N MET A 51 6.67 6.53 0.44
CA MET A 51 6.04 6.60 -0.88
C MET A 51 4.67 7.26 -0.83
N LYS A 52 3.83 6.92 0.17
CA LYS A 52 2.52 7.54 0.33
C LYS A 52 2.65 9.05 0.56
N ALA A 53 3.55 9.48 1.45
CA ALA A 53 3.83 10.89 1.68
C ALA A 53 4.28 11.62 0.41
N SER A 54 5.07 10.97 -0.46
CA SER A 54 5.47 11.56 -1.75
C SER A 54 4.32 11.74 -2.75
N GLN A 55 3.26 10.90 -2.66
CA GLN A 55 2.08 11.01 -3.51
C GLN A 55 1.12 12.07 -3.02
N ASP A 56 1.12 12.34 -1.71
CA ASP A 56 0.40 13.45 -1.09
C ASP A 56 1.07 14.77 -1.48
N LYS A 57 0.90 15.16 -2.76
CA LYS A 57 1.31 16.46 -3.25
C LYS A 57 0.57 17.52 -2.47
N VAL A 58 1.29 18.27 -1.64
CA VAL A 58 0.80 19.54 -1.09
C VAL A 58 0.54 20.44 -2.29
N ARG A 59 -0.71 20.50 -2.73
CA ARG A 59 -1.15 21.45 -3.75
C ARG A 59 -1.07 22.81 -3.09
N VAL A 60 0.07 23.49 -3.26
CA VAL A 60 0.22 24.93 -3.02
C VAL A 60 -0.67 25.64 -4.03
N GLY A 61 -1.98 25.56 -3.80
CA GLY A 61 -2.98 26.32 -4.53
C GLY A 61 -2.69 27.78 -4.25
N GLN A 62 -2.16 28.47 -5.26
CA GLN A 62 -2.17 29.93 -5.31
C GLN A 62 -1.69 30.61 -4.01
N GLN A 63 -0.52 30.25 -3.49
CA GLN A 63 0.12 31.05 -2.44
C GLN A 63 0.65 32.33 -3.09
N LYS A 64 -0.29 33.23 -3.42
CA LYS A 64 -0.15 34.61 -3.86
C LYS A 64 1.11 34.85 -4.69
N GLN A 65 0.98 34.71 -6.01
CA GLN A 65 1.74 35.55 -6.92
C GLN A 65 1.35 36.99 -6.60
N ARG A 66 2.04 37.62 -5.63
CA ARG A 66 1.99 39.06 -5.42
C ARG A 66 2.60 39.64 -6.69
N LYS A 67 1.74 40.08 -7.61
CA LYS A 67 2.15 40.95 -8.70
C LYS A 67 2.85 42.14 -8.05
N ARG A 68 4.15 42.24 -8.29
CA ARG A 68 4.86 43.51 -8.15
C ARG A 68 4.42 44.42 -9.29
#